data_AF-A0A660PV98-F1
#
_entry.id   AF-A0A660PV98-F1
#
_cell.length_a   1.000
_cell.length_b   1.000
_cell.length_c   1.000
_cell.angle_alpha   90.00
_cell.angle_beta   90.00
_cell.angle_gamma   90.00
#
_symmetry.space_group_name_H-M   'P 1'
#
loop_
_entity.id
_entity.type
_entity.pdbx_description
1 polymer ?
#
loop_
_entity_poly.entity_id
_entity_poly.type
_entity_poly.pdbx_seq_one_letter_code
_entity_poly.pdbx_strand_id
1 'polypeptide(L)'
;NNDQADADGDGDGDSCDDCTDTDGDGYGNPGYPANTCAEDNCPSVPNPDQIDSDFDGTGDACEFMCGDVNGSGTINILDVTSIINYLYKGGPEPVPPQSADVNKSGSINILDVTHIINYLYKGGPPPDCP
;
A
#
# COMPACT_ATOMS: atom_id res chain seq x y z
N ASN A 1 14.00 18.95 -20.67
CA ASN A 1 13.80 17.75 -19.86
C ASN A 1 15.12 16.99 -19.95
N ASN A 2 15.93 17.01 -18.89
CA ASN A 2 17.30 16.43 -18.88
C ASN A 2 17.33 15.08 -18.14
N ASP A 3 16.20 14.68 -17.59
CA ASP A 3 16.02 13.63 -16.61
C ASP A 3 15.43 12.36 -17.24
N GLN A 4 14.74 12.47 -18.39
CA GLN A 4 14.17 11.32 -19.13
C GLN A 4 13.51 10.32 -18.17
N ALA A 5 12.71 10.83 -17.24
CA ALA A 5 11.97 9.99 -16.31
C ALA A 5 11.03 9.06 -17.10
N ASP A 6 10.88 7.85 -16.59
CA ASP A 6 10.20 6.70 -17.19
C ASP A 6 9.75 5.86 -15.98
N ALA A 7 8.57 6.18 -15.47
CA ALA A 7 8.09 5.76 -14.16
C ALA A 7 7.69 4.28 -14.13
N ASP A 8 7.14 3.76 -15.23
CA ASP A 8 6.75 2.37 -15.41
C ASP A 8 7.79 1.54 -16.17
N GLY A 9 8.79 2.17 -16.79
CA GLY A 9 9.94 1.49 -17.39
C GLY A 9 9.63 0.86 -18.74
N ASP A 10 8.61 1.34 -19.45
CA ASP A 10 8.19 0.80 -20.75
C ASP A 10 9.03 1.35 -21.92
N GLY A 11 9.84 2.38 -21.65
CA GLY A 11 10.75 3.03 -22.59
C GLY A 11 10.22 4.33 -23.19
N ASP A 12 8.96 4.69 -22.92
CA ASP A 12 8.38 6.00 -23.18
C ASP A 12 8.58 6.89 -21.94
N GLY A 13 9.08 8.11 -22.12
CA GLY A 13 9.33 8.97 -20.97
C GLY A 13 8.04 9.61 -20.45
N ASP A 14 7.92 9.85 -19.14
CA ASP A 14 6.72 10.38 -18.44
C ASP A 14 6.06 11.61 -19.10
N SER A 15 6.82 12.41 -19.86
CA SER A 15 6.31 13.60 -20.56
C SER A 15 5.60 13.31 -21.89
N CYS A 16 5.81 12.13 -22.45
CA CYS A 16 5.27 11.68 -23.74
C CYS A 16 4.69 10.27 -23.68
N ASP A 17 4.63 9.68 -22.50
CA ASP A 17 3.93 8.43 -22.23
C ASP A 17 2.42 8.70 -22.12
N ASP A 18 1.67 8.01 -22.99
CA ASP A 18 0.21 8.13 -23.10
C ASP A 18 -0.52 7.28 -22.04
N CYS A 19 0.18 6.39 -21.32
CA CYS A 19 -0.35 5.58 -20.24
C CYS A 19 0.76 5.05 -19.31
N THR A 20 1.12 5.83 -18.30
CA THR A 20 2.02 5.37 -17.24
C THR A 20 1.30 4.32 -16.39
N ASP A 21 1.64 3.05 -16.57
CA ASP A 21 0.99 1.87 -15.96
C ASP A 21 2.06 1.01 -15.27
N THR A 22 2.29 1.29 -13.98
CA THR A 22 3.42 0.70 -13.24
C THR A 22 3.23 -0.78 -12.94
N ASP A 23 1.99 -1.25 -12.82
CA ASP A 23 1.70 -2.62 -12.43
C ASP A 23 1.25 -3.51 -13.61
N GLY A 24 1.00 -2.90 -14.77
CA GLY A 24 0.78 -3.55 -16.05
C GLY A 24 -0.62 -4.15 -16.19
N ASP A 25 -1.61 -3.62 -15.48
CA ASP A 25 -2.98 -4.12 -15.50
C ASP A 25 -3.86 -3.51 -16.60
N GLY A 26 -3.36 -2.47 -17.28
CA GLY A 26 -4.02 -1.76 -18.37
C GLY A 26 -4.68 -0.43 -17.96
N TYR A 27 -4.52 0.00 -16.71
CA TYR A 27 -4.98 1.27 -16.18
C TYR A 27 -3.80 2.16 -15.76
N GLY A 28 -3.91 3.46 -15.99
CA GLY A 28 -2.82 4.40 -15.78
C GLY A 28 -2.81 4.96 -14.37
N ASN A 29 -1.62 5.06 -13.78
CA ASN A 29 -1.39 5.64 -12.47
C ASN A 29 -2.00 7.07 -12.35
N PRO A 30 -2.64 7.41 -11.21
CA PRO A 30 -3.13 8.74 -10.95
C PRO A 30 -1.99 9.75 -10.82
N GLY A 31 -2.25 11.01 -11.19
CA GLY A 31 -1.28 12.10 -11.05
C GLY A 31 -0.34 12.30 -12.25
N TYR A 32 -0.45 11.48 -13.30
CA TYR A 32 0.27 11.65 -14.56
C TYR A 32 -0.62 12.36 -15.59
N PRO A 33 -0.42 13.67 -15.85
CA PRO A 33 -1.32 14.44 -16.71
C PRO A 33 -1.21 14.09 -18.20
N ALA A 34 -0.21 13.30 -18.58
CA ALA A 34 -0.05 12.79 -19.95
C ALA A 34 -0.94 11.56 -20.21
N ASN A 35 -1.40 10.87 -19.15
CA ASN A 35 -2.22 9.68 -19.28
C ASN A 35 -3.50 9.97 -20.06
N THR A 36 -3.76 9.11 -21.04
CA THR A 36 -4.97 9.08 -21.87
C THR A 36 -5.80 7.81 -21.65
N CYS A 37 -5.22 6.82 -20.97
CA CYS A 37 -5.92 5.64 -20.47
C CYS A 37 -6.79 5.95 -19.24
N ALA A 38 -7.62 4.99 -18.82
CA ALA A 38 -8.43 5.12 -17.62
C ALA A 38 -7.53 5.13 -16.37
N GLU A 39 -7.94 5.86 -15.34
CA GLU A 39 -7.20 5.95 -14.08
C GLU A 39 -7.33 4.64 -13.29
N ASP A 40 -6.20 4.17 -12.74
CA ASP A 40 -6.09 2.99 -11.90
C ASP A 40 -6.45 3.31 -10.44
N ASN A 41 -7.38 2.54 -9.87
CA ASN A 41 -7.76 2.64 -8.46
C ASN A 41 -6.82 1.87 -7.51
N CYS A 42 -5.83 1.12 -8.03
CA CYS A 42 -4.77 0.44 -7.30
C CYS A 42 -3.40 0.47 -8.00
N PRO A 43 -2.71 1.64 -8.06
CA PRO A 43 -1.51 1.91 -8.90
C PRO A 43 -0.25 1.06 -8.68
N SER A 44 -0.31 0.08 -7.78
CA SER A 44 0.81 -0.79 -7.41
C SER A 44 0.40 -2.25 -7.26
N VAL A 45 -0.87 -2.59 -7.48
CA VAL A 45 -1.41 -3.93 -7.29
C VAL A 45 -2.33 -4.27 -8.46
N PRO A 46 -1.88 -5.13 -9.40
CA PRO A 46 -2.64 -5.38 -10.63
C PRO A 46 -4.05 -5.87 -10.36
N ASN A 47 -5.05 -5.14 -10.83
CA ASN A 47 -6.46 -5.45 -10.67
C ASN A 47 -7.26 -5.08 -11.94
N PRO A 48 -7.15 -5.88 -13.02
CA PRO A 48 -7.76 -5.56 -14.32
C PRO A 48 -9.29 -5.43 -14.33
N ASP A 49 -9.97 -5.83 -13.24
CA ASP A 49 -11.42 -5.67 -13.06
C ASP A 49 -11.81 -4.36 -12.35
N GLN A 50 -10.84 -3.64 -11.77
CA GLN A 50 -10.99 -2.33 -11.13
C GLN A 50 -12.19 -2.30 -10.16
N ILE A 51 -12.41 -3.41 -9.45
CA ILE A 51 -13.52 -3.50 -8.49
C ILE A 51 -13.25 -2.51 -7.36
N ASP A 52 -14.24 -1.67 -7.10
CA ASP A 52 -14.34 -0.76 -5.97
C ASP A 52 -15.76 -0.96 -5.40
N SER A 53 -15.86 -1.80 -4.38
CA SER A 53 -17.14 -2.26 -3.84
C SER A 53 -17.84 -1.21 -2.98
N ASP A 54 -17.09 -0.26 -2.41
CA ASP A 54 -17.61 0.76 -1.48
C ASP A 54 -17.67 2.18 -2.08
N PHE A 55 -17.13 2.34 -3.30
CA PHE A 55 -17.14 3.54 -4.14
C PHE A 55 -16.34 4.71 -3.55
N ASP A 56 -15.24 4.43 -2.84
CA ASP A 56 -14.38 5.46 -2.27
C ASP A 56 -13.25 5.90 -3.23
N GLY A 57 -13.05 5.19 -4.34
CA GLY A 57 -12.01 5.44 -5.34
C GLY A 57 -10.75 4.60 -5.17
N THR A 58 -10.64 3.78 -4.12
CA THR A 58 -9.58 2.78 -3.90
C THR A 58 -10.10 1.42 -4.33
N GLY A 59 -9.33 0.65 -5.10
CA GLY A 59 -9.78 -0.67 -5.51
C GLY A 59 -9.71 -1.68 -4.37
N ASP A 60 -10.63 -2.66 -4.39
CA ASP A 60 -10.69 -3.78 -3.43
C ASP A 60 -9.35 -4.54 -3.34
N ALA A 61 -8.53 -4.51 -4.39
CA ALA A 61 -7.24 -5.19 -4.47
C ALA A 61 -6.14 -4.54 -3.62
N CYS A 62 -6.21 -3.23 -3.40
CA CYS A 62 -5.25 -2.47 -2.62
C CYS A 62 -5.88 -1.83 -1.38
N GLU A 63 -7.16 -2.06 -1.12
CA GLU A 63 -7.81 -1.66 0.11
C GLU A 63 -7.27 -2.48 1.30
N PHE A 64 -6.94 -1.79 2.40
CA PHE A 64 -6.50 -2.44 3.63
C PHE A 64 -6.80 -1.62 4.89
N MET A 65 -6.89 -2.31 6.03
CA MET A 65 -7.01 -1.66 7.33
C MET A 65 -5.63 -1.43 7.95
N CYS A 66 -5.26 -0.17 8.16
CA CYS A 66 -4.00 0.17 8.82
C CYS A 66 -3.90 -0.49 10.21
N GLY A 67 -2.84 -1.27 10.43
CA GLY A 67 -2.63 -2.04 11.66
C GLY A 67 -3.23 -3.45 11.69
N ASP A 68 -4.03 -3.85 10.69
CA ASP A 68 -4.47 -5.24 10.49
C ASP A 68 -3.43 -6.00 9.65
N VAL A 69 -2.28 -6.22 10.27
CA VAL A 69 -1.05 -6.73 9.64
C VAL A 69 -1.24 -8.10 8.97
N ASN A 70 -2.20 -8.88 9.45
CA ASN A 70 -2.48 -10.22 8.92
C ASN A 70 -3.73 -10.29 8.03
N GLY A 71 -4.37 -9.16 7.74
CA GLY A 71 -5.58 -9.09 6.89
C GLY A 71 -6.80 -9.80 7.48
N SER A 72 -6.95 -9.82 8.80
CA SER A 72 -8.08 -10.48 9.48
C SER A 72 -9.37 -9.64 9.52
N GLY A 73 -9.29 -8.38 9.11
CA GLY A 73 -10.32 -7.36 9.24
C GLY A 73 -10.41 -6.73 10.64
N THR A 74 -9.47 -7.03 11.55
CA THR A 74 -9.50 -6.49 12.93
C THR A 74 -8.12 -6.27 13.51
N ILE A 75 -7.90 -5.10 14.12
CA ILE A 75 -6.65 -4.79 14.84
C ILE A 75 -6.69 -5.42 16.23
N ASN A 76 -5.81 -6.38 16.50
CA ASN A 76 -5.68 -7.07 17.78
C ASN A 76 -4.24 -7.58 18.05
N ILE A 77 -4.07 -8.42 19.08
CA ILE A 77 -2.74 -8.92 19.47
C ILE A 77 -2.11 -9.83 18.41
N LEU A 78 -2.91 -10.44 17.53
CA LEU A 78 -2.40 -11.28 16.45
C LEU A 78 -1.60 -10.46 15.44
N ASP A 79 -1.94 -9.18 15.23
CA ASP A 79 -1.18 -8.27 14.35
C ASP A 79 0.19 -7.95 14.93
N VAL A 80 0.24 -7.68 16.24
CA VAL A 80 1.50 -7.53 16.99
C VAL A 80 2.37 -8.78 16.82
N THR A 81 1.78 -9.97 16.97
CA THR A 81 2.55 -11.22 16.79
C THR A 81 2.99 -11.42 15.34
N SER A 82 2.22 -10.93 14.37
CA SER A 82 2.53 -11.03 12.95
C SER A 82 3.75 -10.18 12.59
N ILE A 83 3.80 -8.91 13.04
CA ILE A 83 5.01 -8.07 12.86
C ILE A 83 6.23 -8.71 13.52
N ILE A 84 6.11 -9.22 14.75
CA ILE A 84 7.24 -9.86 15.45
C ILE A 84 7.74 -11.10 14.69
N ASN A 85 6.81 -11.91 14.15
CA ASN A 85 7.18 -13.11 13.41
C ASN A 85 7.87 -12.74 12.08
N TYR A 86 7.38 -11.72 11.38
CA TYR A 86 8.01 -11.18 10.18
C TYR A 86 9.44 -10.69 10.46
N LEU A 87 9.60 -9.80 11.44
CA LEU A 87 10.90 -9.18 11.75
C LEU A 87 11.96 -10.15 12.28
N TYR A 88 11.57 -11.13 13.08
CA TYR A 88 12.53 -11.89 13.89
C TYR A 88 12.45 -13.41 13.74
N LYS A 89 11.42 -13.94 13.07
CA LYS A 89 11.20 -15.40 12.99
C LYS A 89 11.01 -15.91 11.55
N GLY A 90 11.20 -15.07 10.55
CA GLY A 90 10.99 -15.44 9.14
C GLY A 90 9.54 -15.83 8.86
N GLY A 91 8.59 -15.19 9.55
CA GLY A 91 7.17 -15.32 9.27
C GLY A 91 6.79 -14.69 7.92
N PRO A 92 5.52 -14.85 7.50
CA PRO A 92 5.02 -14.22 6.28
C PRO A 92 5.11 -12.69 6.37
N GLU A 93 5.20 -12.06 5.21
CA GLU A 93 5.12 -10.61 5.06
C GLU A 93 3.72 -10.09 5.47
N PRO A 94 3.61 -8.86 5.99
CA PRO A 94 2.31 -8.24 6.25
C PRO A 94 1.42 -8.11 5.02
N VAL A 95 0.10 -8.09 5.24
CA VAL A 95 -0.91 -8.04 4.18
C VAL A 95 -1.71 -6.74 4.28
N PRO A 96 -1.45 -5.74 3.41
CA PRO A 96 -0.24 -5.56 2.61
C PRO A 96 0.93 -5.04 3.48
N PRO A 97 2.16 -4.90 2.96
CA PRO A 97 3.32 -4.41 3.73
C PRO A 97 3.07 -3.07 4.43
N GLN A 98 2.32 -2.18 3.78
CA GLN A 98 1.94 -0.85 4.26
C GLN A 98 1.11 -0.91 5.56
N SER A 99 0.34 -1.98 5.78
CA SER A 99 -0.46 -2.16 7.01
C SER A 99 0.39 -2.26 8.28
N ALA A 100 1.68 -2.57 8.14
CA ALA A 100 2.59 -2.77 9.26
C ALA A 100 3.46 -1.57 9.63
N ASP A 101 3.57 -0.55 8.78
CA ASP A 101 4.24 0.72 9.11
C ASP A 101 3.25 1.68 9.78
N VAL A 102 2.74 1.27 10.94
CA VAL A 102 1.60 1.91 11.63
C VAL A 102 1.92 3.27 12.25
N ASN A 103 3.17 3.72 12.17
CA ASN A 103 3.59 5.05 12.59
C ASN A 103 4.06 5.92 11.42
N LYS A 104 3.84 5.47 10.17
CA LYS A 104 4.17 6.16 8.92
C LYS A 104 5.64 6.58 8.83
N SER A 105 6.56 5.75 9.34
CA SER A 105 8.00 6.06 9.34
C SER A 105 8.70 5.72 8.03
N GLY A 106 8.05 4.98 7.14
CA GLY A 106 8.62 4.41 5.91
C GLY A 106 9.43 3.14 6.16
N SER A 107 9.33 2.51 7.34
CA SER A 107 10.11 1.30 7.66
C SER A 107 9.45 0.44 8.71
N ILE A 108 9.12 -0.81 8.37
CA ILE A 108 8.57 -1.78 9.31
C ILE A 108 9.65 -2.23 10.30
N ASN A 109 9.47 -1.94 11.59
CA ASN A 109 10.41 -2.25 12.67
C ASN A 109 9.73 -2.39 14.05
N ILE A 110 10.53 -2.45 15.12
CA ILE A 110 10.02 -2.66 16.50
C ILE A 110 9.21 -1.48 17.05
N LEU A 111 9.36 -0.29 16.46
CA LEU A 111 8.57 0.88 16.82
C LEU A 111 7.10 0.72 16.40
N ASP A 112 6.83 0.00 15.31
CA ASP A 112 5.48 -0.34 14.85
C ASP A 112 4.78 -1.29 15.81
N VAL A 113 5.50 -2.33 16.24
CA VAL A 113 5.06 -3.24 17.31
C VAL A 113 4.67 -2.45 18.57
N THR A 114 5.53 -1.52 18.96
CA THR A 114 5.29 -0.68 20.15
C THR A 114 4.08 0.24 19.96
N HIS A 115 3.88 0.75 18.75
CA HIS A 115 2.76 1.60 18.39
C HIS A 115 1.43 0.85 18.51
N ILE A 116 1.29 -0.34 17.90
CA ILE A 116 0.07 -1.16 18.01
C ILE A 116 -0.22 -1.53 19.47
N ILE A 117 0.80 -1.89 20.27
CA ILE A 117 0.61 -2.20 21.70
C ILE A 117 0.09 -0.96 22.46
N ASN A 118 0.62 0.23 22.16
CA ASN A 118 0.18 1.45 22.82
C ASN A 118 -1.27 1.80 22.45
N TYR A 119 -1.65 1.62 21.18
CA TYR A 119 -3.03 1.77 20.72
C TYR A 119 -3.98 0.81 21.45
N LEU A 120 -3.68 -0.50 21.41
CA LEU A 120 -4.57 -1.54 21.96
C LEU A 120 -4.72 -1.47 23.49
N TYR A 121 -3.66 -1.13 24.22
CA TYR A 121 -3.62 -1.36 25.67
C TYR A 121 -3.27 -0.14 26.51
N LYS A 122 -2.85 0.98 25.90
CA LYS A 122 -2.40 2.18 26.64
C LYS A 122 -3.10 3.46 26.22
N GLY A 123 -4.14 3.39 25.39
CA GLY A 123 -4.87 4.56 24.92
C GLY A 123 -4.04 5.47 24.01
N GLY A 124 -3.09 4.89 23.27
CA GLY A 124 -2.35 5.60 22.22
C GLY A 124 -3.23 5.99 21.04
N PRO A 125 -2.72 6.81 20.11
CA PRO A 125 -3.43 7.15 18.88
C PRO A 125 -3.69 5.90 18.02
N PRO A 126 -4.70 5.95 17.12
CA PRO A 126 -4.88 4.90 16.13
C PRO A 126 -3.68 4.81 15.17
N PRO A 127 -3.44 3.62 14.57
CA PRO A 127 -2.47 3.45 13.49
C PRO A 127 -2.64 4.46 12.35
N ASP A 128 -1.51 4.90 11.80
CA ASP A 128 -1.43 5.77 10.61
C ASP A 128 -0.41 5.15 9.65
N CYS A 129 -0.87 4.72 8.48
CA CYS A 129 -0.08 3.99 7.49
C CYS A 129 0.19 4.88 6.27
N PRO A 130 1.26 4.60 5.49
CA PRO A 130 1.58 5.31 4.26
C PRO A 130 0.39 5.47 3.31
#